data_AF-A0A3C1S6D0-F1
#
_entry.id   AF-A0A3C1S6D0-F1
#
_cell.length_a   1.000
_cell.length_b   1.000
_cell.length_c   1.000
_cell.angle_alpha   90.00
_cell.angle_beta   90.00
_cell.angle_gamma   90.00
#
_symmetry.space_group_name_H-M   'P 1'
#
loop_
_entity.id
_entity.type
_entity.pdbx_description
1 polymer ?
#
loop_
_entity_poly.entity_id
_entity_poly.type
_entity_poly.pdbx_seq_one_letter_code
_entity_poly.pdbx_strand_id
1 'polypeptide(L)'
;MDECTGKRDSGKNVSDGETDYLKWKANQGGIEYKDPLTGKTEKVNFKVLIEDNQYNASKSVEIYNKFKAQGVNVIIGFGSTPGEACSANASKDQLPYFSWYSYASPSGYKPKPQYYWSLLPTIAESVTPMIKWFVTKKKQETGTPKLGIIAANVPSWQILRKPGLMDGYVESVGGKLVGIEMIPLAATDYSAQ
;
A
#
# COMPACT_ATOMS: atom_id res chain seq x y z
N MET A 1 -5.15 9.11 28.10
CA MET A 1 -5.76 9.23 26.77
C MET A 1 -5.46 10.63 26.34
N ASP A 2 -4.36 10.81 25.60
CA ASP A 2 -3.97 12.13 25.12
C ASP A 2 -4.35 12.23 23.65
N GLU A 3 -5.22 13.19 23.36
CA GLU A 3 -5.70 13.55 22.04
C GLU A 3 -4.54 14.09 21.19
N CYS A 4 -4.16 13.34 20.15
CA CYS A 4 -3.32 13.87 19.08
C CYS A 4 -4.16 14.79 18.19
N THR A 5 -4.15 16.08 18.52
CA THR A 5 -4.78 17.15 17.76
C THR A 5 -4.01 17.43 16.47
N GLY A 6 -4.69 17.29 15.32
CA GLY A 6 -4.54 18.25 14.22
C GLY A 6 -3.49 18.02 13.12
N LYS A 7 -3.05 16.78 12.83
CA LYS A 7 -2.42 16.38 11.54
C LYS A 7 -2.19 14.86 11.53
N ARG A 8 -2.79 14.13 10.55
CA ARG A 8 -2.70 12.67 10.28
C ARG A 8 -3.80 11.77 10.87
N ASP A 9 -5.06 12.14 10.66
CA ASP A 9 -6.21 11.37 11.16
C ASP A 9 -6.56 10.13 10.30
N SER A 10 -6.17 10.10 9.02
CA SER A 10 -6.49 8.97 8.13
C SER A 10 -5.80 7.67 8.54
N GLY A 11 -4.53 7.73 8.95
CA GLY A 11 -3.79 6.55 9.39
C GLY A 11 -4.33 5.96 10.69
N LYS A 12 -4.78 6.83 11.61
CA LYS A 12 -5.40 6.41 12.87
C LYS A 12 -6.70 5.67 12.63
N ASN A 13 -7.67 6.28 11.95
CA ASN A 13 -8.99 5.68 11.74
C ASN A 13 -8.93 4.36 10.95
N VAL A 14 -8.05 4.29 9.93
CA VAL A 14 -7.87 3.06 9.14
C VAL A 14 -7.22 1.95 9.97
N SER A 15 -6.26 2.29 10.83
CA SER A 15 -5.57 1.31 11.69
C SER A 15 -6.39 0.91 12.92
N ASP A 16 -7.29 1.78 13.38
CA ASP A 16 -8.20 1.51 14.50
C ASP A 16 -9.15 0.35 14.14
N GLY A 17 -9.72 0.33 12.93
CA GLY A 17 -10.58 -0.78 12.49
C GLY A 17 -9.87 -2.14 12.44
N GLU A 18 -8.64 -2.18 11.91
CA GLU A 18 -7.81 -3.39 11.91
C GLU A 18 -7.47 -3.84 13.33
N THR A 19 -6.99 -2.90 14.15
CA THR A 19 -6.60 -3.13 15.53
C THR A 19 -7.77 -3.66 16.37
N ASP A 20 -8.94 -3.04 16.23
CA ASP A 20 -10.14 -3.39 16.98
C ASP A 20 -10.65 -4.76 16.57
N TYR A 21 -10.59 -5.10 15.29
CA TYR A 21 -10.93 -6.45 14.83
C TYR A 21 -10.01 -7.50 15.43
N LEU A 22 -8.69 -7.28 15.41
CA LEU A 22 -7.72 -8.24 15.96
C LEU A 22 -7.88 -8.40 17.48
N LYS A 23 -8.07 -7.30 18.21
CA LYS A 23 -8.35 -7.32 19.66
C LYS A 23 -9.66 -8.04 19.97
N TRP A 24 -10.73 -7.71 19.24
CA TRP A 24 -12.02 -8.36 19.38
C TRP A 24 -11.89 -9.87 19.15
N LYS A 25 -11.20 -10.30 18.08
CA LYS A 25 -11.02 -11.71 17.77
C LYS A 25 -10.16 -12.44 18.81
N ALA A 26 -9.12 -11.78 19.33
CA ALA A 26 -8.32 -12.31 20.41
C ALA A 26 -9.16 -12.51 21.71
N ASN A 27 -10.06 -11.58 22.00
CA ASN A 27 -10.99 -11.68 23.14
C ASN A 27 -12.03 -12.79 22.98
N GLN A 28 -12.36 -13.21 21.75
CA GLN A 28 -13.19 -14.39 21.45
C GLN A 28 -12.40 -15.72 21.56
N GLY A 29 -11.17 -15.67 22.08
CA GLY A 29 -10.28 -16.81 22.24
C GLY A 29 -9.54 -17.21 20.95
N GLY A 30 -9.52 -16.35 19.93
CA GLY A 30 -8.71 -16.54 18.73
C GLY A 30 -9.43 -17.14 17.51
N ILE A 31 -8.65 -17.75 16.61
CA ILE A 31 -9.11 -18.38 15.37
C ILE A 31 -8.86 -19.89 15.46
N GLU A 32 -9.88 -20.66 15.08
CA GLU A 32 -9.72 -22.08 14.82
C GLU A 32 -9.10 -22.27 13.43
N TYR A 33 -8.07 -23.10 13.34
CA TYR A 33 -7.46 -23.47 12.08
C TYR A 33 -7.19 -24.97 12.06
N LYS A 34 -7.24 -25.56 10.87
CA LYS A 34 -6.82 -26.94 10.68
C LYS A 34 -5.34 -26.92 10.32
N ASP A 35 -4.51 -27.47 11.20
CA ASP A 35 -3.09 -27.59 10.95
C ASP A 35 -2.87 -28.43 9.69
N PRO A 36 -2.25 -27.88 8.62
CA PRO A 36 -2.03 -28.61 7.38
C PRO A 36 -1.04 -29.78 7.54
N LEU A 37 -0.20 -29.77 8.58
CA LEU A 37 0.80 -30.82 8.83
C LEU A 37 0.19 -32.00 9.58
N THR A 38 -0.55 -31.74 10.64
CA THR A 38 -1.12 -32.80 11.50
C THR A 38 -2.58 -33.14 11.20
N GLY A 39 -3.28 -32.28 10.45
CA GLY A 39 -4.72 -32.41 10.16
C GLY A 39 -5.63 -32.11 11.36
N LYS A 40 -5.08 -31.73 12.51
CA LYS A 40 -5.84 -31.42 13.73
C LYS A 40 -6.41 -30.01 13.65
N THR A 41 -7.62 -29.84 14.17
CA THR A 41 -8.15 -28.51 14.43
C THR A 41 -7.56 -27.98 15.73
N GLU A 42 -6.90 -26.84 15.64
CA GLU A 42 -6.29 -26.13 16.76
C GLU A 42 -6.92 -24.74 16.87
N LYS A 43 -6.88 -24.17 18.08
CA LYS A 43 -7.31 -22.80 18.33
C LYS A 43 -6.10 -21.95 18.70
N VAL A 44 -5.82 -20.93 17.90
CA VAL A 44 -4.68 -20.03 18.09
C VAL A 44 -5.19 -18.66 18.49
N ASN A 45 -4.63 -18.10 19.55
CA ASN A 45 -4.89 -16.74 19.98
C ASN A 45 -3.78 -15.78 19.52
N PHE A 46 -4.07 -14.49 19.45
CA PHE A 46 -3.16 -13.47 18.94
C PHE A 46 -2.76 -12.50 20.04
N LYS A 47 -1.47 -12.18 20.12
CA LYS A 47 -0.97 -11.02 20.86
C LYS A 47 -0.68 -9.91 19.85
N VAL A 48 -1.35 -8.78 20.00
CA VAL A 48 -1.19 -7.63 19.09
C VAL A 48 -0.22 -6.64 19.71
N LEU A 49 0.82 -6.27 18.96
CA LEU A 49 1.76 -5.20 19.29
C LEU A 49 1.52 -4.04 18.31
N ILE A 50 1.54 -2.80 18.79
CA ILE A 50 1.18 -1.62 17.99
C ILE A 50 2.21 -0.53 18.22
N GLU A 51 2.67 0.07 17.13
CA GLU A 51 3.60 1.21 17.11
C GLU A 51 3.20 2.17 15.99
N ASP A 52 3.33 3.47 16.22
CA ASP A 52 3.09 4.50 15.20
C ASP A 52 4.35 4.71 14.36
N ASN A 53 4.29 4.33 13.09
CA ASN A 53 5.39 4.50 12.13
C ASN A 53 5.56 5.93 11.60
N GLN A 54 4.62 6.85 11.92
CA GLN A 54 4.63 8.25 11.54
C GLN A 54 4.77 8.51 10.04
N TYR A 55 4.38 7.55 9.20
CA TYR A 55 4.60 7.55 7.76
C TYR A 55 6.08 7.82 7.39
N ASN A 56 7.02 7.38 8.23
CA ASN A 56 8.44 7.61 8.06
C ASN A 56 9.16 6.28 7.77
N ALA A 57 9.90 6.23 6.66
CA ALA A 57 10.61 5.02 6.22
C ALA A 57 11.63 4.51 7.24
N SER A 58 12.50 5.38 7.76
CA SER A 58 13.53 4.99 8.75
C SER A 58 12.89 4.48 10.04
N LYS A 59 11.89 5.18 10.56
CA LYS A 59 11.15 4.76 11.75
C LYS A 59 10.45 3.41 11.53
N SER A 60 9.94 3.17 10.33
CA SER A 60 9.30 1.89 9.98
C SER A 60 10.29 0.73 10.01
N VAL A 61 11.52 0.94 9.54
CA VAL A 61 12.61 -0.05 9.63
C VAL A 61 13.03 -0.29 11.09
N GLU A 62 13.11 0.75 11.91
CA GLU A 62 13.38 0.63 13.36
C GLU A 62 12.31 -0.21 14.06
N ILE A 63 11.02 0.11 13.84
CA ILE A 63 9.88 -0.63 14.39
C ILE A 63 9.89 -2.08 13.90
N TYR A 64 10.15 -2.32 12.61
CA TYR A 64 10.29 -3.65 12.05
C TYR A 64 11.34 -4.48 12.81
N ASN A 65 12.53 -3.92 13.02
CA ASN A 65 13.60 -4.60 13.75
C ASN A 65 13.23 -4.85 15.21
N LYS A 66 12.55 -3.89 15.86
CA LYS A 66 12.03 -4.04 17.23
C LYS A 66 11.01 -5.19 17.31
N PHE A 67 10.07 -5.28 16.38
CA PHE A 67 9.09 -6.37 16.34
C PHE A 67 9.74 -7.72 16.04
N LYS A 68 10.67 -7.78 15.09
CA LYS A 68 11.45 -8.99 14.80
C LYS A 68 12.18 -9.48 16.06
N ALA A 69 12.86 -8.59 16.78
CA ALA A 69 13.55 -8.93 18.02
C ALA A 69 12.61 -9.41 19.14
N GLN A 70 11.34 -9.02 19.11
CA GLN A 70 10.29 -9.53 20.01
C GLN A 70 9.66 -10.86 19.55
N GLY A 71 10.12 -11.42 18.43
CA GLY A 71 9.68 -12.72 17.93
C GLY A 71 8.27 -12.72 17.34
N VAL A 72 7.82 -11.61 16.73
CA VAL A 72 6.51 -11.60 16.04
C VAL A 72 6.50 -12.58 14.86
N ASN A 73 5.34 -13.18 14.59
CA ASN A 73 5.15 -14.10 13.47
C ASN A 73 4.71 -13.39 12.18
N VAL A 74 4.14 -12.20 12.30
CA VAL A 74 3.59 -11.42 11.20
C VAL A 74 3.65 -9.93 11.54
N ILE A 75 3.87 -9.10 10.53
CA ILE A 75 3.76 -7.64 10.64
C ILE A 75 2.68 -7.17 9.66
N ILE A 76 1.77 -6.34 10.15
CA ILE A 76 0.86 -5.55 9.30
C ILE A 76 1.30 -4.11 9.42
N GLY A 77 1.58 -3.45 8.30
CA GLY A 77 2.15 -2.11 8.30
C GLY A 77 1.40 -1.14 7.40
N PHE A 78 1.16 0.06 7.92
CA PHE A 78 0.42 1.11 7.24
C PHE A 78 1.29 1.89 6.24
N GLY A 79 0.83 1.98 4.99
CA GLY A 79 1.35 2.89 3.96
C GLY A 79 2.41 2.29 3.03
N SER A 80 2.44 2.79 1.79
CA SER A 80 3.41 2.34 0.78
C SER A 80 4.85 2.66 1.13
N THR A 81 5.20 3.93 1.34
CA THR A 81 6.58 4.33 1.63
C THR A 81 7.15 3.62 2.88
N PRO A 82 6.43 3.56 4.02
CA PRO A 82 6.80 2.71 5.15
C PRO A 82 7.01 1.23 4.80
N GLY A 83 6.04 0.61 4.13
CA GLY A 83 6.08 -0.83 3.82
C GLY A 83 7.20 -1.20 2.86
N GLU A 84 7.41 -0.39 1.82
CA GLU A 84 8.46 -0.60 0.83
C GLU A 84 9.85 -0.56 1.45
N ALA A 85 10.08 0.32 2.43
CA ALA A 85 11.34 0.39 3.17
C ALA A 85 11.65 -0.91 3.94
N CYS A 86 10.62 -1.64 4.35
CA CYS A 86 10.74 -2.91 5.07
C CYS A 86 10.76 -4.15 4.15
N SER A 87 10.36 -4.01 2.87
CA SER A 87 10.10 -5.15 1.96
C SER A 87 11.30 -6.09 1.77
N ALA A 88 12.51 -5.54 1.64
CA ALA A 88 13.72 -6.32 1.47
C ALA A 88 14.11 -7.06 2.77
N ASN A 89 13.91 -6.43 3.93
CA ASN A 89 14.18 -7.05 5.23
C ASN A 89 13.18 -8.18 5.49
N ALA A 90 11.88 -7.93 5.29
CA ALA A 90 10.83 -8.93 5.38
C ALA A 90 11.18 -10.19 4.56
N SER A 91 11.61 -10.00 3.31
CA SER A 91 11.97 -11.10 2.41
C SER A 91 13.25 -11.84 2.83
N LYS A 92 14.26 -11.14 3.36
CA LYS A 92 15.50 -11.77 3.85
C LYS A 92 15.27 -12.54 5.15
N ASP A 93 14.52 -11.95 6.06
CA ASP A 93 14.23 -12.51 7.39
C ASP A 93 13.11 -13.57 7.34
N GLN A 94 12.50 -13.78 6.15
CA GLN A 94 11.34 -14.66 5.96
C GLN A 94 10.18 -14.35 6.92
N LEU A 95 10.02 -13.07 7.28
CA LEU A 95 8.99 -12.58 8.18
C LEU A 95 7.85 -11.97 7.35
N PRO A 96 6.65 -12.57 7.35
CA PRO A 96 5.53 -12.06 6.59
C PRO A 96 5.18 -10.61 6.93
N TYR A 97 5.13 -9.77 5.90
CA TYR A 97 4.76 -8.36 6.00
C TYR A 97 3.57 -8.08 5.07
N PHE A 98 2.44 -7.72 5.67
CA PHE A 98 1.25 -7.29 4.94
C PHE A 98 1.17 -5.76 4.98
N SER A 99 1.34 -5.12 3.83
CA SER A 99 1.21 -3.67 3.71
C SER A 99 -0.25 -3.30 3.50
N TRP A 100 -0.81 -2.66 4.52
CA TRP A 100 -2.16 -2.12 4.52
C TRP A 100 -2.17 -0.66 4.10
N TYR A 101 -3.25 -0.22 3.47
CA TYR A 101 -3.39 1.14 2.92
C TYR A 101 -2.21 1.54 2.03
N SER A 102 -1.82 0.63 1.15
CA SER A 102 -0.62 0.71 0.33
C SER A 102 -0.92 0.36 -1.12
N TYR A 103 -0.48 1.21 -2.04
CA TYR A 103 -0.57 1.01 -3.49
C TYR A 103 0.77 0.53 -4.07
N ALA A 104 1.58 -0.15 -3.25
CA ALA A 104 2.88 -0.68 -3.65
C ALA A 104 2.76 -1.72 -4.77
N SER A 105 3.85 -1.95 -5.50
CA SER A 105 3.92 -2.94 -6.59
C SER A 105 4.97 -4.02 -6.30
N PRO A 106 4.70 -4.99 -5.39
CA PRO A 106 5.69 -5.97 -4.90
C PRO A 106 6.33 -6.86 -5.96
N SER A 107 5.69 -7.00 -7.14
CA SER A 107 6.17 -7.86 -8.23
C SER A 107 7.61 -7.51 -8.64
N GLY A 108 7.97 -6.23 -8.64
CA GLY A 108 9.32 -5.74 -8.96
C GLY A 108 10.35 -5.87 -7.84
N TYR A 109 9.95 -6.18 -6.61
CA TYR A 109 10.87 -6.13 -5.45
C TYR A 109 11.78 -7.34 -5.37
N LYS A 110 12.94 -7.13 -4.73
CA LYS A 110 13.98 -8.11 -4.44
C LYS A 110 14.31 -8.09 -2.93
N PRO A 111 14.84 -9.18 -2.36
CA PRO A 111 15.12 -10.48 -2.97
C PRO A 111 13.86 -11.32 -3.23
N LYS A 112 13.98 -12.44 -3.97
CA LYS A 112 12.91 -13.45 -4.08
C LYS A 112 13.30 -14.69 -3.26
N PRO A 113 12.36 -15.49 -2.71
CA PRO A 113 10.91 -15.24 -2.67
C PRO A 113 10.58 -13.99 -1.83
N GLN A 114 9.46 -13.34 -2.15
CA GLN A 114 9.00 -12.17 -1.40
C GLN A 114 8.23 -12.61 -0.15
N TYR A 115 8.46 -11.91 0.95
CA TYR A 115 7.62 -11.99 2.16
C TYR A 115 6.91 -10.66 2.43
N TYR A 116 6.73 -9.85 1.38
CA TYR A 116 6.01 -8.59 1.41
C TYR A 116 4.84 -8.65 0.44
N TRP A 117 3.64 -8.37 0.94
CA TRP A 117 2.41 -8.32 0.17
C TRP A 117 1.74 -6.96 0.30
N SER A 118 1.22 -6.45 -0.81
CA SER A 118 0.29 -5.32 -0.79
C SER A 118 -1.13 -5.88 -0.83
N LEU A 119 -1.98 -5.43 0.09
CA LEU A 119 -3.38 -5.90 0.19
C LEU A 119 -4.36 -5.06 -0.64
N LEU A 120 -3.90 -3.96 -1.22
CA LEU A 120 -4.67 -3.14 -2.16
C LEU A 120 -4.08 -3.24 -3.57
N PRO A 121 -4.85 -2.84 -4.62
CA PRO A 121 -4.32 -2.75 -5.97
C PRO A 121 -3.12 -1.81 -6.02
N THR A 122 -2.29 -1.96 -7.04
CA THR A 122 -1.29 -0.97 -7.38
C THR A 122 -1.96 0.37 -7.72
N ILE A 123 -1.20 1.45 -7.64
CA ILE A 123 -1.73 2.77 -8.04
C ILE A 123 -2.13 2.80 -9.51
N ALA A 124 -1.38 2.11 -10.38
CA ALA A 124 -1.69 1.97 -11.79
C ALA A 124 -3.06 1.30 -12.00
N GLU A 125 -3.33 0.20 -11.32
CA GLU A 125 -4.64 -0.47 -11.37
C GLU A 125 -5.74 0.43 -10.82
N SER A 126 -5.47 1.14 -9.72
CA SER A 126 -6.46 1.99 -9.04
C SER A 126 -6.95 3.18 -9.88
N VAL A 127 -6.10 3.74 -10.75
CA VAL A 127 -6.48 4.89 -11.60
C VAL A 127 -7.16 4.49 -12.90
N THR A 128 -6.98 3.25 -13.36
CA THR A 128 -7.49 2.79 -14.66
C THR A 128 -9.01 2.93 -14.86
N PRO A 129 -9.90 2.74 -13.86
CA PRO A 129 -11.34 2.92 -14.06
C PRO A 129 -11.72 4.38 -14.32
N MET A 130 -11.09 5.32 -13.61
CA MET A 130 -11.32 6.76 -13.79
C MET A 130 -10.85 7.24 -15.15
N ILE A 131 -9.68 6.76 -15.59
CA ILE A 131 -9.15 7.03 -16.93
C ILE A 131 -10.13 6.53 -18.01
N LYS A 132 -10.60 5.28 -17.89
CA LYS A 132 -11.56 4.70 -18.85
C LYS A 132 -12.83 5.53 -18.93
N TRP A 133 -13.41 5.89 -17.79
CA TRP A 133 -14.61 6.72 -17.75
C TRP A 133 -14.38 8.07 -18.45
N PHE A 134 -13.32 8.79 -18.08
CA PHE A 134 -13.00 10.10 -18.63
C PHE A 134 -12.78 10.05 -20.14
N VAL A 135 -11.92 9.14 -20.61
CA VAL A 135 -11.60 9.01 -22.03
C VAL A 135 -12.83 8.60 -22.83
N THR A 136 -13.61 7.63 -22.35
CA THR A 136 -14.83 7.18 -23.05
C THR A 136 -15.83 8.33 -23.19
N LYS A 137 -16.01 9.14 -22.15
CA LYS A 137 -16.90 10.31 -22.18
C LYS A 137 -16.38 11.39 -23.14
N LYS A 138 -15.11 11.78 -23.02
CA LYS A 138 -14.54 12.83 -23.87
C LYS A 138 -14.42 12.42 -25.34
N LYS A 139 -14.26 11.14 -25.63
CA LYS A 139 -14.22 10.62 -26.99
C LYS A 139 -15.51 10.89 -27.75
N GLN A 140 -16.67 10.83 -27.08
CA GLN A 140 -17.97 11.15 -27.67
C GLN A 140 -18.08 12.63 -28.10
N GLU A 141 -17.31 13.52 -27.47
CA GLU A 141 -17.34 14.97 -27.72
C GLU A 141 -16.24 15.43 -28.69
N THR A 142 -15.07 14.79 -28.67
CA THR A 142 -13.82 15.33 -29.25
C THR A 142 -13.05 14.35 -30.15
N GLY A 143 -13.54 13.11 -30.32
CA GLY A 143 -12.85 12.07 -31.09
C GLY A 143 -11.72 11.39 -30.31
N THR A 144 -10.56 12.03 -30.16
CA THR A 144 -9.38 11.46 -29.44
C THR A 144 -8.96 12.36 -28.29
N PRO A 145 -9.42 12.08 -27.05
CA PRO A 145 -9.07 12.87 -25.88
C PRO A 145 -7.58 12.79 -25.56
N LYS A 146 -6.99 13.93 -25.20
CA LYS A 146 -5.65 14.02 -24.62
C LYS A 146 -5.77 13.95 -23.11
N LEU A 147 -4.93 13.15 -22.45
CA LEU A 147 -4.90 12.99 -21.00
C LEU A 147 -3.49 13.28 -20.48
N GLY A 148 -3.38 14.17 -19.50
CA GLY A 148 -2.19 14.31 -18.65
C GLY A 148 -2.46 13.74 -17.27
N ILE A 149 -1.43 13.16 -16.63
CA ILE A 149 -1.52 12.66 -15.26
C ILE A 149 -0.59 13.51 -14.39
N ILE A 150 -1.09 14.00 -13.25
CA ILE A 150 -0.29 14.61 -12.19
C ILE A 150 -0.35 13.68 -11.00
N ALA A 151 0.82 13.27 -10.49
CA ALA A 151 0.94 12.24 -9.47
C ALA A 151 1.97 12.63 -8.41
N ALA A 152 1.78 12.18 -7.17
CA ALA A 152 2.76 12.39 -6.10
C ALA A 152 4.07 11.65 -6.41
N ASN A 153 5.20 12.32 -6.20
CA ASN A 153 6.55 11.80 -6.39
C ASN A 153 6.97 10.92 -5.22
N VAL A 154 6.34 9.74 -5.13
CA VAL A 154 6.63 8.71 -4.14
C VAL A 154 6.99 7.39 -4.82
N PRO A 155 7.78 6.50 -4.18
CA PRO A 155 8.24 5.25 -4.79
C PRO A 155 7.12 4.39 -5.41
N SER A 156 6.01 4.16 -4.70
CA SER A 156 4.88 3.36 -5.20
C SER A 156 4.25 3.90 -6.49
N TRP A 157 4.37 5.21 -6.75
CA TRP A 157 3.73 5.88 -7.88
C TRP A 157 4.62 6.00 -9.11
N GLN A 158 5.91 5.68 -8.98
CA GLN A 158 6.82 5.63 -10.12
C GLN A 158 6.41 4.60 -11.17
N ILE A 159 5.63 3.58 -10.77
CA ILE A 159 5.11 2.58 -11.71
C ILE A 159 4.26 3.20 -12.82
N LEU A 160 3.62 4.36 -12.58
CA LEU A 160 2.86 5.08 -13.60
C LEU A 160 3.73 5.48 -14.81
N ARG A 161 5.03 5.75 -14.59
CA ARG A 161 5.99 6.11 -15.64
C ARG A 161 6.58 4.92 -16.37
N LYS A 162 6.20 3.68 -16.02
CA LYS A 162 6.70 2.49 -16.71
C LYS A 162 6.20 2.48 -18.17
N PRO A 163 7.09 2.42 -19.17
CA PRO A 163 6.69 2.37 -20.58
C PRO A 163 5.75 1.18 -20.87
N GLY A 164 4.75 1.40 -21.71
CA GLY A 164 3.72 0.42 -22.07
C GLY A 164 2.64 0.18 -21.01
N LEU A 165 2.69 0.87 -19.86
CA LEU A 165 1.69 0.72 -18.80
C LEU A 165 0.55 1.72 -18.95
N MET A 166 0.78 3.01 -18.64
CA MET A 166 -0.26 4.04 -18.70
C MET A 166 -0.53 4.53 -20.11
N ASP A 167 0.52 4.72 -20.91
CA ASP A 167 0.43 5.00 -22.35
C ASP A 167 -0.36 3.90 -23.07
N GLY A 168 0.05 2.64 -22.91
CA GLY A 168 -0.62 1.50 -23.52
C GLY A 168 -2.09 1.36 -23.08
N TYR A 169 -2.37 1.57 -21.79
CA TYR A 169 -3.75 1.54 -21.30
C TYR A 169 -4.60 2.69 -21.87
N VAL A 170 -4.10 3.93 -21.86
CA VAL A 170 -4.83 5.11 -22.39
C VAL A 170 -5.14 4.95 -23.87
N GLU A 171 -4.18 4.45 -24.66
CA GLU A 171 -4.39 4.15 -26.08
C GLU A 171 -5.45 3.06 -26.28
N SER A 172 -5.43 2.01 -25.45
CA SER A 172 -6.41 0.90 -25.54
C SER A 172 -7.86 1.36 -25.32
N VAL A 173 -8.08 2.44 -24.56
CA VAL A 173 -9.40 3.05 -24.34
C VAL A 173 -9.72 4.19 -25.31
N GLY A 174 -8.84 4.46 -26.29
CA GLY A 174 -9.05 5.42 -27.37
C GLY A 174 -8.65 6.87 -27.05
N GLY A 175 -7.77 7.06 -26.07
CA GLY A 175 -7.19 8.35 -25.72
C GLY A 175 -5.74 8.47 -26.18
N LYS A 176 -5.11 9.60 -25.85
CA LYS A 176 -3.68 9.85 -26.01
C LYS A 176 -3.09 10.39 -24.72
N LEU A 177 -2.13 9.70 -24.13
CA LEU A 177 -1.37 10.21 -22.99
C LEU A 177 -0.41 11.30 -23.47
N VAL A 178 -0.46 12.49 -22.87
CA VAL A 178 0.43 13.61 -23.22
C VAL A 178 1.60 13.78 -22.27
N GLY A 179 1.53 13.20 -21.07
CA GLY A 179 2.61 13.26 -20.09
C GLY A 179 2.17 12.81 -18.70
N ILE A 180 3.15 12.51 -17.86
CA ILE A 180 2.98 12.19 -16.44
C ILE A 180 3.94 13.06 -15.62
N GLU A 181 3.38 14.05 -14.94
CA GLU A 181 4.14 14.93 -14.06
C GLU A 181 4.15 14.39 -12.63
N MET A 182 5.33 14.37 -12.01
CA MET A 182 5.50 13.84 -10.66
C MET A 182 5.87 14.98 -9.72
N ILE A 183 4.94 15.33 -8.85
CA ILE A 183 5.03 16.50 -7.98
C ILE A 183 5.35 16.11 -6.54
N PRO A 184 6.03 16.96 -5.74
CA PRO A 184 6.23 16.70 -4.32
C PRO A 184 4.91 16.49 -3.57
N LEU A 185 4.90 15.60 -2.57
CA LEU A 185 3.69 15.26 -1.78
C LEU A 185 3.07 16.48 -1.05
N ALA A 186 3.88 17.50 -0.76
CA ALA A 186 3.49 18.73 -0.09
C ALA A 186 3.58 19.96 -1.02
N ALA A 187 3.36 19.80 -2.32
CA ALA A 187 3.23 20.95 -3.21
C ALA A 187 2.04 21.81 -2.75
N THR A 188 2.31 23.03 -2.31
CA THR A 188 1.31 24.05 -1.94
C THR A 188 1.02 25.03 -3.07
N ASP A 189 1.84 24.98 -4.13
CA ASP A 189 1.69 25.79 -5.34
C ASP A 189 1.77 24.87 -6.56
N TYR A 190 0.78 25.01 -7.44
CA TYR A 190 0.60 24.26 -8.69
C TYR A 190 0.54 25.20 -9.90
N SER A 191 0.84 26.48 -9.69
CA SER A 191 0.99 27.43 -10.79
C SER A 191 2.20 27.02 -11.65
N ALA A 192 2.06 27.24 -12.96
CA ALA A 192 2.88 26.61 -14.00
C ALA A 192 4.39 26.63 -13.70
N GLN A 193 5.01 25.45 -13.73
CA GLN A 193 6.45 25.29 -13.92
C GLN A 193 6.77 25.23 -15.41
#